data_AF-A0A2V9JDB4-F1
#
_entry.id   AF-A0A2V9JDB4-F1
#
_cell.length_a   1.000
_cell.length_b   1.000
_cell.length_c   1.000
_cell.angle_alpha   90.00
_cell.angle_beta   90.00
_cell.angle_gamma   90.00
#
_symmetry.space_group_name_H-M   'P 1'
#
loop_
_entity.id
_entity.type
_entity.pdbx_description
1 polymer ?
#
loop_
_entity_poly.entity_id
_entity_poly.type
_entity_poly.pdbx_seq_one_letter_code
_entity_poly.pdbx_strand_id
1 'polypeptide(L)'
;MIRATLVYLFIGLYVVLMAPIAVVWTLVTRDTAILYKMARLAIRIAGWMCGVKVTVRGKERIRPGYNYVFVSNHQGNFDAPVLLHVIPRDCRPIAGVRDPPSQTGAPFHRLSRGDPKPGRPPGPF
;
A
#
# COMPACT_ATOMS: atom_id res chain seq x y z
N MET A 1 -15.59 0.38 23.18
CA MET A 1 -15.41 -1.05 22.88
C MET A 1 -16.40 -1.56 21.83
N ILE A 2 -17.72 -1.30 21.97
CA ILE A 2 -18.76 -1.75 21.02
C ILE A 2 -18.41 -1.50 19.54
N ARG A 3 -17.99 -0.27 19.18
CA ARG A 3 -17.60 0.09 17.80
C ARG A 3 -16.49 -0.82 17.24
N ALA A 4 -15.44 -1.05 18.02
CA ALA A 4 -14.33 -1.90 17.61
C ALA A 4 -14.81 -3.36 17.44
N THR A 5 -15.63 -3.86 18.37
CA THR A 5 -16.22 -5.20 18.26
C THR A 5 -17.04 -5.37 16.98
N LEU A 6 -17.90 -4.40 16.65
CA LEU A 6 -18.68 -4.44 15.41
C LEU A 6 -17.80 -4.44 14.16
N VAL A 7 -16.71 -3.67 14.17
CA VAL A 7 -15.74 -3.63 13.06
C VAL A 7 -15.05 -4.98 12.91
N TYR A 8 -14.59 -5.60 14.00
CA TYR A 8 -13.96 -6.91 13.94
C TYR A 8 -14.93 -8.00 13.48
N LEU A 9 -16.18 -7.99 13.94
CA LEU A 9 -17.21 -8.91 13.46
C LEU A 9 -17.48 -8.74 11.98
N PHE A 10 -17.61 -7.49 11.51
CA PHE A 10 -17.79 -7.19 10.10
C PHE A 10 -16.61 -7.68 9.27
N ILE A 11 -15.36 -7.35 9.65
CA ILE A 11 -14.16 -7.77 8.91
C ILE A 11 -14.06 -9.29 8.88
N GLY A 12 -14.25 -9.95 10.03
CA GLY A 12 -14.20 -11.42 10.13
C GLY A 12 -15.22 -12.09 9.22
N LEU A 13 -16.49 -11.68 9.31
CA LEU A 13 -17.56 -12.22 8.46
C LEU A 13 -17.32 -11.92 6.98
N TYR A 14 -16.90 -10.69 6.66
CA TYR A 14 -16.58 -10.29 5.29
C TYR A 14 -15.48 -11.18 4.71
N VAL A 15 -14.37 -11.38 5.43
CA VAL A 15 -13.26 -12.23 4.98
C VAL A 15 -13.72 -13.67 4.77
N VAL A 16 -14.45 -14.26 5.73
CA VAL A 16 -14.92 -15.65 5.63
C VAL A 16 -15.82 -15.87 4.41
N LEU A 17 -16.70 -14.92 4.10
CA LEU A 17 -17.64 -15.05 2.99
C LEU A 17 -17.00 -14.68 1.64
N MET A 18 -16.24 -13.59 1.61
CA MET A 18 -15.81 -12.93 0.38
C MET A 18 -14.43 -13.41 -0.08
N ALA A 19 -13.52 -13.72 0.84
CA ALA A 19 -12.17 -14.13 0.46
C ALA A 19 -12.14 -15.47 -0.31
N PRO A 20 -12.88 -16.53 0.08
CA PRO A 20 -12.89 -17.78 -0.69
C PRO A 20 -13.38 -17.58 -2.12
N ILE A 21 -14.46 -16.80 -2.31
CA ILE A 21 -15.01 -16.48 -3.63
C ILE A 21 -13.95 -15.75 -4.47
N ALA A 22 -13.30 -14.74 -3.90
CA ALA A 22 -12.28 -13.96 -4.57
C ALA A 22 -11.05 -14.82 -4.94
N VAL A 23 -10.62 -15.69 -4.04
CA VAL A 23 -9.48 -16.62 -4.27
C VAL A 23 -9.82 -17.62 -5.37
N VAL A 24 -10.98 -18.27 -5.31
CA VAL A 24 -11.40 -19.21 -6.36
C VAL A 24 -11.48 -18.50 -7.72
N TRP A 25 -12.06 -17.30 -7.76
CA TRP A 25 -12.10 -16.50 -8.98
C TRP A 25 -10.70 -16.20 -9.52
N THR A 26 -9.80 -15.72 -8.66
CA THR A 26 -8.42 -15.40 -9.06
C THR A 26 -7.64 -16.63 -9.48
N LEU A 27 -7.86 -17.81 -8.88
CA LEU A 27 -7.22 -19.05 -9.32
C LEU A 27 -7.68 -19.48 -10.72
N VAL A 28 -8.96 -19.28 -11.05
CA VAL A 28 -9.53 -19.62 -12.36
C VAL A 28 -9.13 -18.60 -13.43
N THR A 29 -9.26 -17.31 -13.14
CA THR A 29 -9.07 -16.23 -14.12
C THR A 29 -7.64 -15.69 -14.18
N ARG A 30 -6.81 -16.00 -13.17
CA ARG A 30 -5.50 -15.39 -12.91
C ARG A 30 -5.54 -13.86 -12.77
N ASP A 31 -6.71 -13.28 -12.57
CA ASP A 31 -6.90 -11.85 -12.34
C ASP A 31 -6.98 -11.55 -10.84
N THR A 32 -6.02 -10.78 -10.34
CA THR A 32 -5.97 -10.32 -8.94
C THR A 32 -6.78 -9.05 -8.69
N ALA A 33 -7.30 -8.38 -9.73
CA ALA A 33 -8.00 -7.11 -9.61
C ALA A 33 -9.24 -7.24 -8.71
N ILE A 34 -9.92 -8.39 -8.73
CA ILE A 34 -11.09 -8.64 -7.88
C ILE A 34 -10.70 -8.63 -6.39
N LEU A 35 -9.57 -9.26 -6.05
CA LEU A 35 -9.05 -9.32 -4.68
C LEU A 35 -8.81 -7.91 -4.14
N TYR A 36 -8.12 -7.07 -4.92
CA TYR A 36 -7.83 -5.70 -4.52
C TYR A 36 -9.07 -4.81 -4.47
N LYS A 37 -10.04 -5.00 -5.38
CA LYS A 37 -11.32 -4.27 -5.34
C LYS A 37 -12.11 -4.60 -4.07
N MET A 38 -12.21 -5.89 -3.72
CA MET A 38 -12.91 -6.35 -2.52
C MET A 38 -12.20 -5.89 -1.24
N ALA A 39 -10.87 -5.99 -1.20
CA ALA A 39 -10.09 -5.46 -0.08
C ALA A 39 -10.30 -3.95 0.13
N ARG A 40 -10.24 -3.15 -0.96
CA ARG A 40 -10.52 -1.71 -0.90
C ARG A 40 -11.94 -1.40 -0.41
N LEU A 41 -12.93 -2.20 -0.81
CA LEU A 41 -14.30 -2.04 -0.35
C LEU A 41 -14.42 -2.31 1.15
N ALA A 42 -13.87 -3.42 1.63
CA ALA A 42 -13.86 -3.77 3.05
C ALA A 42 -13.21 -2.68 3.90
N ILE A 43 -12.06 -2.17 3.47
CA ILE A 43 -11.33 -1.09 4.16
C ILE A 43 -12.15 0.20 4.20
N ARG A 44 -12.85 0.56 3.12
CA ARG A 44 -13.72 1.75 3.09
C ARG A 44 -14.85 1.65 4.10
N ILE A 45 -15.52 0.50 4.14
CA ILE A 45 -16.62 0.25 5.07
C ILE A 45 -16.11 0.23 6.51
N ALA A 46 -15.03 -0.51 6.78
CA ALA A 46 -14.42 -0.57 8.11
C ALA A 46 -13.91 0.81 8.58
N GLY A 47 -13.28 1.58 7.70
CA GLY A 47 -12.83 2.95 7.98
C GLY A 47 -13.99 3.88 8.34
N TRP A 48 -15.11 3.78 7.61
CA TRP A 48 -16.34 4.51 7.91
C TRP A 48 -16.94 4.08 9.25
N MET A 49 -17.03 2.77 9.52
CA MET A 49 -17.47 2.21 10.80
C MET A 49 -16.56 2.60 11.96
N CYS A 50 -15.28 2.87 11.70
CA CYS A 50 -14.32 3.40 12.68
C CYS A 50 -14.37 4.93 12.79
N GLY A 51 -14.92 5.64 11.80
CA GLY A 51 -15.05 7.10 11.80
C GLY A 51 -13.74 7.78 11.41
N VAL A 52 -12.91 7.05 10.67
CA VAL A 52 -11.61 7.52 10.21
C VAL A 52 -11.83 8.49 9.06
N LYS A 53 -11.31 9.71 9.20
CA LYS A 53 -11.26 10.70 8.13
C LYS A 53 -9.86 10.73 7.53
N VAL A 54 -9.73 10.27 6.30
CA VAL A 54 -8.45 10.28 5.57
C VAL A 54 -8.35 11.55 4.75
N THR A 55 -7.29 12.33 4.97
CA THR A 55 -6.96 13.51 4.16
C THR A 55 -5.71 13.20 3.33
N VAL A 56 -5.81 13.37 2.02
CA VAL A 56 -4.71 13.11 1.09
C VAL A 56 -4.23 14.43 0.52
N ARG A 57 -2.92 14.66 0.53
CA ARG A 57 -2.27 15.82 -0.11
C ARG A 57 -1.16 15.30 -1.02
N GLY A 58 -0.92 15.96 -2.15
CA GLY A 58 0.18 15.57 -3.04
C GLY A 58 -0.15 14.39 -3.98
N LYS A 59 -1.42 13.99 -4.11
CA LYS A 59 -1.82 12.86 -4.97
C LYS A 59 -1.51 13.14 -6.44
N GLU A 60 -1.58 14.39 -6.84
CA GLU A 60 -1.23 14.92 -8.16
C GLU A 60 0.24 14.70 -8.54
N ARG A 61 1.12 14.45 -7.55
CA ARG A 61 2.54 14.17 -7.79
C ARG A 61 2.78 12.74 -8.29
N ILE A 62 1.79 11.85 -8.15
CA ILE A 62 1.86 10.46 -8.58
C ILE A 62 1.52 10.40 -10.07
N ARG A 63 2.55 10.38 -10.92
CA ARG A 63 2.40 10.28 -12.37
C ARG A 63 2.21 8.83 -12.81
N PRO A 64 1.25 8.53 -13.69
CA PRO A 64 1.12 7.19 -14.27
C PRO A 64 2.35 6.83 -15.12
N GLY A 65 2.68 5.54 -15.19
CA GLY A 65 3.79 5.03 -16.00
C GLY A 65 5.17 5.03 -15.33
N TYR A 66 5.27 5.54 -14.10
CA TYR A 66 6.49 5.51 -13.31
C TYR A 66 6.40 4.48 -12.17
N ASN A 67 7.54 3.92 -11.82
CA ASN A 67 7.68 3.06 -10.65
C ASN A 67 7.93 3.93 -9.41
N TYR A 68 7.21 3.64 -8.33
CA TYR A 68 7.34 4.35 -7.06
C TYR A 68 7.56 3.36 -5.93
N VAL A 69 8.41 3.75 -4.97
CA VAL A 69 8.48 3.12 -3.67
C VAL A 69 7.75 4.04 -2.70
N PHE A 70 6.64 3.58 -2.14
CA PHE A 70 5.91 4.30 -1.11
C PHE A 70 6.47 3.92 0.25
N VAL A 71 6.96 4.92 0.98
CA VAL A 71 7.49 4.76 2.33
C VAL A 71 6.54 5.49 3.27
N SER A 72 6.03 4.77 4.27
CA SER A 72 5.23 5.35 5.35
C SER A 72 5.95 5.18 6.68
N ASN A 73 5.57 5.98 7.67
CA ASN A 73 5.81 5.59 9.05
C ASN A 73 5.02 4.30 9.35
N HIS A 74 5.48 3.55 10.36
CA HIS A 74 4.71 2.45 10.94
C HIS A 74 4.24 2.89 12.33
N GLN A 75 2.99 3.35 12.42
CA GLN A 75 2.37 3.86 13.63
C GLN A 75 1.29 2.91 14.17
N GLY A 76 0.74 2.04 13.31
CA GLY A 76 -0.14 0.99 13.79
C GLY A 76 -0.86 0.23 12.69
N ASN A 77 -1.88 -0.52 13.11
CA ASN A 77 -2.61 -1.45 12.24
C ASN A 77 -3.40 -0.78 11.12
N PHE A 78 -3.60 0.55 11.17
CA PHE A 78 -4.29 1.31 10.14
C PHE A 78 -3.40 1.73 8.97
N ASP A 79 -2.07 1.60 9.06
CA ASP A 79 -1.14 2.09 8.03
C ASP A 79 -1.39 1.38 6.70
N ALA A 80 -1.35 0.04 6.69
CA ALA A 80 -1.56 -0.74 5.47
C ALA A 80 -2.97 -0.54 4.87
N PRO A 81 -4.07 -0.59 5.63
CA PRO A 81 -5.41 -0.27 5.12
C PRO A 81 -5.50 1.12 4.48
N VAL A 82 -4.99 2.16 5.15
CA VAL A 82 -5.08 3.54 4.66
C VAL A 82 -4.24 3.71 3.39
N LEU A 83 -3.04 3.12 3.33
CA LEU A 83 -2.20 3.14 2.13
C LEU A 83 -2.89 2.45 0.95
N LEU A 84 -3.47 1.27 1.17
CA LEU A 84 -4.19 0.54 0.12
C LEU A 84 -5.45 1.30 -0.35
N HIS A 85 -6.05 2.11 0.53
CA HIS A 85 -7.19 2.94 0.20
C HIS A 85 -6.82 4.18 -0.64
N VAL A 86 -5.69 4.82 -0.32
CA VAL A 86 -5.29 6.11 -0.90
C VAL A 86 -4.49 5.96 -2.19
N ILE A 87 -3.62 4.94 -2.26
CA ILE A 87 -2.73 4.76 -3.40
C ILE A 87 -3.53 4.25 -4.61
N PRO A 88 -3.44 4.90 -5.77
CA PRO A 88 -4.28 4.60 -6.93
C PRO A 88 -3.90 3.31 -7.69
N ARG A 89 -2.97 2.51 -7.14
CA ARG A 89 -2.40 1.31 -7.78
C ARG A 89 -2.27 0.21 -6.74
N ASP A 90 -2.32 -1.03 -7.22
CA ASP A 90 -2.08 -2.20 -6.38
C ASP A 90 -0.59 -2.28 -6.01
N CYS A 91 -0.27 -1.90 -4.78
CA CYS A 91 1.10 -1.94 -4.27
C CYS A 91 1.46 -3.34 -3.80
N ARG A 92 2.68 -3.76 -4.14
CA ARG A 92 3.28 -4.97 -3.56
C ARG A 92 3.98 -4.59 -2.25
N PRO A 93 3.62 -5.20 -1.12
CA PRO A 93 4.37 -5.03 0.12
C PRO A 93 5.79 -5.54 -0.08
N ILE A 94 6.77 -4.77 0.38
CA ILE A 94 8.16 -5.23 0.51
C ILE A 94 8.33 -5.61 1.98
N ALA A 95 8.48 -6.90 2.24
CA ALA A 95 8.82 -7.42 3.56
C ALA A 95 10.26 -7.91 3.53
N GLY A 96 11.12 -7.34 4.37
CA GLY A 96 12.54 -7.67 4.43
C GLY A 96 13.40 -6.86 3.45
N VAL A 97 13.63 -5.59 3.77
CA VAL A 97 14.87 -4.95 3.32
C VAL A 97 15.95 -5.52 4.21
N ARG A 98 16.80 -6.39 3.65
CA ARG A 98 18.03 -6.79 4.32
C ARG A 98 18.84 -5.50 4.49
N ASP A 99 19.22 -5.15 5.72
CA ASP A 99 20.04 -3.96 5.93
C ASP A 99 21.23 -4.05 4.97
N PRO A 100 21.50 -3.00 4.17
CA PRO A 100 22.79 -2.93 3.50
C PRO A 100 23.86 -3.05 4.58
N PRO A 101 24.93 -3.83 4.37
CA PRO A 101 26.03 -3.88 5.34
C PRO A 101 26.39 -2.44 5.68
N SER A 102 26.43 -2.14 6.98
CA SER A 102 26.61 -0.79 7.52
C SER A 102 27.65 -0.04 6.71
N GLN A 103 27.22 0.85 5.81
CA GLN A 103 28.12 1.79 5.16
C GLN A 103 28.40 2.89 6.17
N THR A 104 29.21 2.55 7.17
CA THR A 104 29.84 3.50 8.07
C THR A 104 30.76 4.36 7.20
N GLY A 105 30.30 5.55 6.79
CA GLY A 105 31.19 6.60 6.31
C GLY A 105 30.82 7.40 5.05
N ALA A 106 29.75 7.10 4.32
CA ALA A 106 29.38 7.95 3.17
C ALA A 106 28.48 9.12 3.61
N PRO A 107 28.88 10.39 3.37
CA PRO A 107 28.07 11.54 3.76
C PRO A 107 26.72 11.50 3.01
N PHE A 108 25.64 11.68 3.76
CA PHE A 108 24.28 11.71 3.25
C PHE A 108 24.12 12.95 2.35
N HIS A 109 24.34 12.81 1.05
CA HIS A 109 24.18 13.90 0.09
C HIS A 109 22.68 14.16 -0.09
N ARG A 110 22.18 15.19 0.61
CA ARG A 110 20.82 15.71 0.42
C ARG A 110 20.75 16.27 -1.00
N LEU A 111 20.14 15.53 -1.93
CA LEU A 111 19.86 16.01 -3.27
C LEU A 111 18.99 17.27 -3.16
N SER A 112 19.60 18.43 -3.46
CA SER A 112 18.90 19.71 -3.47
C SER A 112 18.14 19.84 -4.78
N ARG A 113 17.05 20.62 -4.79
CA ARG A 113 16.30 20.96 -6.01
C ARG A 113 17.22 21.76 -6.94
N GLY A 114 18.01 21.08 -7.76
CA GLY A 114 19.00 21.70 -8.64
C GLY A 114 20.08 20.75 -9.13
N ASP A 115 20.27 19.59 -8.49
CA ASP A 115 21.31 18.66 -8.92
C ASP A 115 20.98 18.06 -10.30
N PRO A 116 21.96 18.03 -11.24
CA PRO A 116 21.77 17.39 -12.54
C PRO A 116 21.45 15.91 -12.33
N LYS A 117 20.43 15.40 -13.04
CA LYS A 117 20.02 14.01 -12.90
C LYS A 117 21.20 13.09 -13.23
N PRO A 118 21.52 12.09 -12.38
CA PRO A 118 22.54 11.12 -12.73
C PRO A 118 22.13 10.41 -14.02
N GLY A 119 23.07 10.33 -14.96
CA GLY A 119 22.87 9.68 -16.25
C GLY A 119 22.40 8.24 -16.08
N ARG A 120 21.52 7.81 -17.00
CA ARG A 120 20.95 6.46 -17.00
C ARG A 120 22.08 5.42 -17.07
N PRO A 121 22.21 4.47 -16.14
CA PRO A 121 23.12 3.35 -16.37
C PRO A 121 22.64 2.56 -17.60
N PRO A 122 23.56 2.02 -18.41
CA PRO A 122 23.18 1.18 -19.54
C PRO A 122 22.35 0.00 -19.01
N GLY A 123 21.18 -0.23 -19.61
CA GLY A 123 20.31 -1.34 -19.22
C GLY A 123 20.97 -2.68 -19.53
N PRO A 124 20.65 -3.75 -18.80
CA PRO A 124 21.05 -5.08 -19.20
C PRO A 124 20.35 -5.43 -20.52
N PHE A 125 21.13 -5.95 -21.48
CA PHE A 125 20.64 -6.54 -22.73
C PHE A 125 19.61 -7.63 -22.48
#